data_AF-A0A2G6ZN61-F1
#
_entry.id   AF-A0A2G6ZN61-F1
#
_cell.length_a   1.000
_cell.length_b   1.000
_cell.length_c   1.000
_cell.angle_alpha   90.00
_cell.angle_beta   90.00
_cell.angle_gamma   90.00
#
_symmetry.space_group_name_H-M   'P 1'
#
loop_
_entity.id
_entity.type
_entity.pdbx_description
1 polymer ?
#
loop_
_entity_poly.entity_id
_entity_poly.type
_entity_poly.pdbx_seq_one_letter_code
_entity_poly.pdbx_strand_id
1 'polypeptide(L)'
;MQLASNEVAAPPPSTTRSGLFHMPLFRPGTEVTQNGRREVVSHVILRRRELMVYLQGHDDPVKPDRLHLAPSLFTTERSPQPLTWFL
;
A
#
# COMPACT_ATOMS: atom_id res chain seq x y z
N MET A 1 24.69 25.07 49.65
CA MET A 1 25.10 24.68 48.29
C MET A 1 24.62 23.26 48.05
N GLN A 2 23.69 23.04 47.13
CA GLN A 2 23.34 21.68 46.71
C GLN A 2 23.15 21.70 45.19
N LEU A 3 23.96 20.85 44.56
CA LEU A 3 24.28 20.82 43.14
C LEU A 3 23.08 20.39 42.31
N ALA A 4 22.88 21.09 41.19
CA ALA A 4 21.88 20.78 40.19
C ALA A 4 22.09 19.37 39.62
N SER A 5 21.11 18.50 39.82
CA SER A 5 21.00 17.23 39.10
C SER A 5 20.61 17.57 37.66
N ASN A 6 21.58 17.53 36.76
CA ASN A 6 21.35 17.72 35.34
C ASN A 6 20.71 16.44 34.78
N GLU A 7 19.37 16.37 34.83
CA GLU A 7 18.60 15.33 34.17
C GLU A 7 18.76 15.52 32.66
N VAL A 8 19.69 14.77 32.06
CA VAL A 8 19.85 14.68 30.61
C VAL A 8 18.56 14.05 30.09
N ALA A 9 17.64 14.88 29.63
CA ALA A 9 16.45 14.46 28.91
C ALA A 9 16.90 13.54 27.76
N ALA A 10 16.46 12.28 27.80
CA ALA A 10 16.69 11.34 26.73
C ALA A 10 16.22 11.97 25.40
N PRO A 11 17.01 11.85 24.31
CA PRO A 11 16.56 12.33 23.01
C PRO A 11 15.20 11.68 22.69
N PRO A 12 14.24 12.41 22.09
CA PRO A 12 12.97 11.83 21.68
C PRO A 12 13.27 10.62 20.78
N PRO A 13 12.47 9.54 20.85
CA PRO A 13 12.69 8.38 20.00
C PRO A 13 12.73 8.88 18.56
N SER A 14 13.89 8.73 17.93
CA SER A 14 14.05 8.94 16.50
C SER A 14 13.11 7.94 15.84
N THR A 15 11.92 8.41 15.47
CA THR A 15 10.93 7.59 14.78
C THR A 15 11.43 7.46 13.36
N THR A 16 12.44 6.60 13.16
CA THR A 16 12.90 6.23 11.84
C THR A 16 11.72 5.58 11.15
N ARG A 17 11.07 6.34 10.25
CA ARG A 17 9.95 5.84 9.47
C ARG A 17 10.48 4.67 8.64
N SER A 18 10.00 3.46 8.94
CA SER A 18 10.26 2.28 8.10
C SER A 18 9.93 2.63 6.65
N GLY A 19 10.88 2.39 5.73
CA GLY A 19 10.63 2.49 4.29
C GLY A 19 9.77 1.35 3.76
N LEU A 20 9.50 0.32 4.58
CA LEU A 20 8.75 -0.89 4.20
C LEU A 20 7.30 -0.83 4.67
N PHE A 21 6.38 -1.24 3.80
CA PHE A 21 4.93 -1.22 4.01
C PHE A 21 4.28 -2.51 3.52
N HIS A 22 3.38 -3.10 4.30
CA HIS A 22 2.54 -4.23 3.86
C HIS A 22 1.16 -3.71 3.48
N MET A 23 0.80 -3.81 2.20
CA MET A 23 -0.48 -3.28 1.71
C MET A 23 -1.05 -4.15 0.58
N PRO A 24 -2.37 -4.27 0.45
CA PRO A 24 -2.99 -4.88 -0.73
C PRO A 24 -2.65 -4.11 -2.00
N LEU A 25 -2.40 -4.84 -3.08
CA LEU A 25 -2.03 -4.27 -4.37
C LEU A 25 -3.00 -4.71 -5.46
N PHE A 26 -3.89 -3.82 -5.84
CA PHE A 26 -4.82 -4.07 -6.94
C PHE A 26 -4.18 -3.70 -8.28
N ARG A 27 -4.08 -4.68 -9.18
CA ARG A 27 -3.64 -4.50 -10.56
C ARG A 27 -4.52 -5.35 -11.49
N PRO A 28 -4.65 -4.99 -12.78
CA PRO A 28 -5.28 -5.87 -13.76
C PRO A 28 -4.72 -7.28 -13.71
N GLY A 29 -5.60 -8.28 -13.74
CA GLY A 29 -5.25 -9.71 -13.65
C GLY A 29 -4.99 -10.23 -12.24
N THR A 30 -4.97 -9.39 -11.21
CA THR A 30 -4.85 -9.85 -9.82
C THR A 30 -6.14 -10.56 -9.39
N GLU A 31 -6.00 -11.71 -8.75
CA GLU A 31 -7.13 -12.43 -8.16
C GLU A 31 -7.43 -11.91 -6.77
N VAL A 32 -8.71 -11.75 -6.47
CA VAL A 32 -9.21 -11.26 -5.19
C VAL A 32 -10.39 -12.11 -4.75
N THR A 33 -10.73 -12.04 -3.47
CA THR A 33 -11.93 -12.70 -2.95
C THR A 33 -12.99 -11.66 -2.60
N GLN A 34 -14.18 -11.81 -3.16
CA GLN A 34 -15.37 -11.01 -2.85
C GLN A 34 -16.46 -11.93 -2.33
N ASN A 35 -16.95 -11.72 -1.11
CA ASN A 35 -18.01 -12.54 -0.50
C ASN A 35 -17.76 -14.06 -0.60
N GLY A 36 -16.50 -14.50 -0.43
CA GLY A 36 -16.10 -15.90 -0.52
C GLY A 36 -15.94 -16.45 -1.95
N ARG A 37 -16.16 -15.64 -2.99
CA ARG A 37 -15.94 -16.02 -4.39
C ARG A 37 -14.62 -15.45 -4.90
N ARG A 38 -13.93 -16.23 -5.73
CA ARG A 38 -12.71 -15.81 -6.43
C ARG A 38 -13.12 -14.97 -7.63
N GLU A 39 -12.58 -13.77 -7.70
CA GLU A 39 -12.84 -12.78 -8.75
C GLU A 39 -11.50 -12.30 -9.31
N VAL A 40 -11.52 -11.70 -10.49
CA VAL A 40 -10.32 -11.17 -11.15
C VAL A 40 -10.47 -9.68 -11.39
N VAL A 41 -9.46 -8.90 -11.01
CA VAL A 41 -9.42 -7.46 -11.29
C VAL A 41 -9.28 -7.23 -12.79
N SER A 42 -10.23 -6.50 -13.37
CA SER A 42 -10.17 -6.00 -14.74
C SER A 42 -9.29 -4.76 -14.80
N HIS A 43 -9.66 -3.72 -14.06
CA HIS A 43 -8.95 -2.45 -14.02
C HIS A 43 -9.23 -1.71 -12.72
N VAL A 44 -8.43 -0.68 -12.45
CA VAL A 44 -8.48 0.10 -11.22
C VAL A 44 -8.54 1.59 -11.59
N ILE A 45 -9.45 2.33 -10.97
CA ILE A 45 -9.62 3.76 -11.21
C ILE A 45 -9.45 4.51 -9.88
N LEU A 46 -8.76 5.64 -9.92
CA LEU A 46 -8.73 6.62 -8.84
C LEU A 46 -9.59 7.82 -9.24
N ARG A 47 -10.69 8.07 -8.52
CA ARG A 47 -11.61 9.19 -8.80
C ARG A 47 -12.00 9.87 -7.51
N ARG A 48 -11.90 11.20 -7.45
CA ARG A 48 -12.28 12.01 -6.26
C ARG A 48 -11.66 11.50 -4.94
N ARG A 49 -10.40 11.07 -5.00
CA ARG A 49 -9.65 10.47 -3.87
C ARG A 49 -10.18 9.10 -3.40
N GLU A 50 -11.07 8.47 -4.17
CA GLU A 50 -11.53 7.11 -3.93
C GLU A 50 -10.91 6.14 -4.95
N LEU A 51 -10.44 4.99 -4.45
CA LEU A 51 -9.98 3.88 -5.27
C LEU A 51 -11.18 2.97 -5.59
N MET A 52 -11.37 2.67 -6.86
CA MET A 52 -12.47 1.84 -7.36
C MET A 52 -11.88 0.67 -8.14
N VAL A 53 -12.27 -0.56 -7.78
CA VAL A 53 -11.75 -1.79 -8.39
C VAL A 53 -12.86 -2.41 -9.23
N TYR A 54 -12.61 -2.54 -10.53
CA TYR A 54 -13.52 -3.23 -11.44
C TYR A 54 -13.11 -4.70 -11.55
N LEU A 55 -14.09 -5.58 -11.43
CA LEU A 55 -13.91 -7.02 -11.57
C LEU A 55 -14.34 -7.48 -12.98
N GLN A 56 -13.75 -8.55 -13.49
CA GLN A 56 -14.10 -9.08 -14.79
C GLN A 56 -15.57 -9.55 -14.82
N GLY A 57 -16.34 -9.02 -15.78
CA GLY A 57 -17.76 -9.38 -15.92
C GLY A 57 -18.71 -8.66 -14.96
N HIS A 58 -18.23 -7.68 -14.19
CA HIS A 58 -19.05 -6.83 -13.33
C HIS A 58 -19.10 -5.40 -13.89
N ASP A 59 -20.30 -4.83 -13.97
CA ASP A 59 -20.50 -3.46 -14.47
C ASP A 59 -20.15 -2.40 -13.42
N ASP A 60 -20.50 -2.68 -12.16
CA ASP A 60 -20.28 -1.76 -11.05
C ASP A 60 -18.91 -1.94 -10.39
N PRO A 61 -18.23 -0.84 -10.02
CA PRO A 61 -16.98 -0.94 -9.28
C PRO A 61 -17.21 -1.36 -7.83
N VAL A 62 -16.24 -2.12 -7.31
CA VAL A 62 -16.19 -2.56 -5.92
C VAL A 62 -15.20 -1.70 -5.14
N LYS A 63 -15.58 -1.29 -3.93
CA LYS A 63 -14.64 -0.60 -3.03
C LYS A 63 -13.57 -1.59 -2.51
N PRO A 64 -12.30 -1.17 -2.37
CA PRO A 64 -11.20 -2.04 -1.95
C PRO A 64 -11.42 -2.74 -0.61
N ASP A 65 -12.11 -2.09 0.34
CA ASP A 65 -12.43 -2.63 1.67
C ASP A 65 -13.39 -3.83 1.62
N ARG A 66 -14.09 -4.03 0.49
CA ARG A 66 -14.96 -5.19 0.26
C ARG A 66 -14.26 -6.34 -0.45
N LEU A 67 -12.97 -6.21 -0.74
CA LEU A 67 -12.15 -7.22 -1.41
C LEU A 67 -11.08 -7.73 -0.47
N HIS A 68 -10.91 -9.05 -0.42
CA HIS A 68 -9.81 -9.67 0.29
C HIS A 68 -8.68 -10.01 -0.69
N LEU A 69 -7.48 -9.58 -0.35
CA LEU A 69 -6.25 -9.83 -1.07
C LEU A 69 -5.10 -9.89 -0.07
N ALA A 70 -4.17 -10.84 -0.26
CA ALA A 70 -2.98 -10.93 0.57
C ALA A 70 -2.12 -9.64 0.44
N PRO A 71 -1.61 -9.08 1.56
CA PRO A 71 -0.74 -7.91 1.50
C PRO A 71 0.53 -8.18 0.70
N SER A 72 0.93 -7.20 -0.11
CA SER A 72 2.23 -7.15 -0.77
C SER A 72 3.18 -6.27 0.02
N LEU A 73 4.48 -6.60 0.00
CA LEU A 73 5.53 -5.78 0.58
C LEU A 73 5.96 -4.69 -0.41
N PHE A 74 5.93 -3.45 0.05
CA PHE A 74 6.38 -2.27 -0.68
C PHE A 74 7.54 -1.61 0.02
N THR A 75 8.41 -0.97 -0.76
CA THR A 75 9.42 -0.05 -0.25
C THR A 75 9.21 1.35 -0.84
N THR A 76 9.49 2.37 -0.05
CA THR A 76 9.60 3.76 -0.54
C THR A 76 10.96 4.04 -1.18
N GLU A 77 11.90 3.12 -1.10
CA GLU A 77 13.18 3.24 -1.79
C GLU A 77 12.97 3.18 -3.30
N ARG A 78 13.61 4.11 -4.01
CA ARG A 78 13.55 4.16 -5.47
C ARG A 78 14.25 2.92 -6.03
N SER A 79 13.49 2.03 -6.64
CA SER A 79 14.07 0.95 -7.44
C SER A 79 14.60 1.53 -8.76
N PRO A 80 15.90 1.41 -9.07
CA PRO A 80 16.42 1.80 -10.38
C PRO A 80 15.86 0.82 -11.42
N GLN A 81 14.89 1.26 -12.21
CA GLN A 81 14.48 0.52 -13.41
C GLN A 81 15.50 0.81 -14.51
N PRO A 82 16.10 -0.23 -15.13
CA PRO A 82 16.91 -0.02 -16.32
C PRO A 82 16.00 0.61 -17.40
N LEU A 83 16.49 1.69 -18.00
CA LEU A 83 15.85 2.34 -19.15
C LEU A 83 15.94 1.38 -20.34
N THR A 84 15.01 0.44 -20.46
CA THR A 84 14.83 -0.38 -21.66
C THR A 84 13.97 0.41 -22.65
N TRP A 85 14.56 1.44 -23.26
CA TRP A 85 14.08 1.92 -24.55
C TRP A 85 14.55 0.89 -25.58
N PHE A 86 13.64 0.05 -26.07
CA PHE A 86 13.94 -0.80 -27.21
C PHE A 86 13.77 0.06 -28.48
N LEU A 87 14.85 0.12 -29.28
CA LEU A 87 14.84 0.48 -30.70
C LEU A 87 14.18 -0.61 -31.54
#